data_AF-A0A3M2BA71-F1
#
_entry.id   AF-A0A3M2BA71-F1
#
_cell.length_a   1.000
_cell.length_b   1.000
_cell.length_c   1.000
_cell.angle_alpha   90.00
_cell.angle_beta   90.00
_cell.angle_gamma   90.00
#
_symmetry.space_group_name_H-M   'P 1'
#
loop_
_entity.id
_entity.type
_entity.pdbx_description
1 polymer ?
#
loop_
_entity_poly.entity_id
_entity_poly.type
_entity_poly.pdbx_seq_one_letter_code
_entity_poly.pdbx_strand_id
1 'polypeptide(L)'
;MADGGIGLLLEGSSTNLLLDSGNMVGNGDGGATTSWLDNAANSTTSGGISDPMGGTAGANWPADAAGNIWCLQTVDTGAAVTGKTFTFSVWLKAGTTPATNVKIYLDDGAAPTESGSASATVLTTLPTGWTRYSVTYTFATSTRTTVRAHVFAGAQSAGQSFDVWGAQLEALPFASSYIPTTATAVTRAADVLELPVAGNLPWANGSRSMSIMMDADALGDTGSALWQRLLTTDQSLYIRRGNTDAGLTAFVGTATLYATTP
;
A
#
# COMPACT_ATOMS: atom_id res chain seq x y z
N MET A 1 -13.57 5.53 -7.20
CA MET A 1 -14.12 6.78 -7.72
C MET A 1 -14.82 7.50 -6.58
N ALA A 2 -14.57 8.80 -6.40
CA ALA A 2 -15.09 9.56 -5.25
C ALA A 2 -16.61 9.77 -5.25
N ASP A 3 -17.31 9.32 -6.30
CA ASP A 3 -18.76 9.47 -6.51
C ASP A 3 -19.58 8.24 -6.07
N GLY A 4 -18.94 7.15 -5.62
CA GLY A 4 -19.64 5.91 -5.26
C GLY A 4 -20.14 5.09 -6.46
N GLY A 5 -19.70 5.41 -7.68
CA GLY A 5 -19.98 4.63 -8.88
C GLY A 5 -19.26 3.27 -8.89
N ILE A 6 -19.88 2.27 -9.52
CA ILE A 6 -19.25 0.97 -9.81
C ILE A 6 -18.21 1.22 -10.91
N GLY A 7 -16.95 0.85 -10.66
CA GLY A 7 -15.86 1.00 -11.61
C GLY A 7 -14.79 -0.07 -11.45
N LEU A 8 -13.86 -0.11 -12.41
CA LEU A 8 -12.67 -0.95 -12.33
C LEU A 8 -11.55 -0.17 -11.65
N LEU A 9 -10.94 -0.77 -10.61
CA LEU A 9 -9.64 -0.33 -10.13
C LEU A 9 -8.57 -1.04 -10.97
N LEU A 10 -7.77 -0.25 -11.68
CA LEU A 10 -6.61 -0.74 -12.42
C LEU A 10 -5.36 -0.18 -11.76
N GLU A 11 -4.44 -1.05 -11.37
CA GLU A 11 -3.25 -0.65 -10.66
C GLU A 11 -1.97 -0.97 -11.42
N GLY A 12 -0.93 -0.15 -11.22
CA GLY A 12 0.40 -0.43 -11.73
C GLY A 12 1.07 -1.61 -11.01
N SER A 13 2.25 -1.99 -11.50
CA SER A 13 3.13 -2.92 -10.79
C SER A 13 3.54 -2.31 -9.46
N SER A 14 3.46 -3.10 -8.39
CA SER A 14 3.93 -2.66 -7.08
C SER A 14 4.61 -3.81 -6.35
N THR A 15 5.46 -3.46 -5.38
CA THR A 15 6.22 -4.42 -4.57
C THR A 15 5.93 -4.17 -3.12
N ASN A 16 5.49 -5.21 -2.40
CA ASN A 16 5.52 -5.19 -0.95
C ASN A 16 6.93 -5.55 -0.48
N LEU A 17 7.60 -4.60 0.15
CA LEU A 17 8.97 -4.74 0.64
C LEU A 17 9.05 -5.45 2.00
N LEU A 18 7.92 -5.61 2.68
CA LEU A 18 7.85 -6.33 3.95
C LEU A 18 7.84 -7.83 3.71
N LEU A 19 8.27 -8.55 4.73
CA LEU A 19 8.27 -10.01 4.82
C LEU A 19 7.20 -10.45 5.81
N ASP A 20 6.70 -11.66 5.59
CA ASP A 20 5.68 -12.31 6.41
C ASP A 20 4.48 -11.39 6.68
N SER A 21 4.05 -10.66 5.66
CA SER A 21 3.08 -9.57 5.80
C SER A 21 1.71 -10.01 6.29
N GLY A 22 1.38 -11.29 6.09
CA GLY A 22 0.12 -11.88 6.50
C GLY A 22 0.14 -12.52 7.90
N ASN A 23 1.32 -12.76 8.47
CA ASN A 23 1.48 -13.41 9.76
C ASN A 23 2.35 -12.53 10.66
N MET A 24 1.69 -11.52 11.22
CA MET A 24 2.33 -10.49 12.03
C MET A 24 2.42 -10.89 13.50
N VAL A 25 2.70 -12.15 13.81
CA VAL A 25 3.00 -12.60 15.18
C VAL A 25 4.42 -12.14 15.51
N GLY A 26 4.60 -11.50 16.65
CA GLY A 26 5.87 -11.00 17.15
C GLY A 26 6.84 -12.13 17.51
N ASN A 27 8.12 -11.87 17.29
CA ASN A 27 9.20 -12.79 17.63
C ASN A 27 9.71 -12.54 19.06
N GLY A 28 8.98 -13.03 20.06
CA GLY A 28 9.41 -12.94 21.47
C GLY A 28 10.85 -13.44 21.67
N ASP A 29 11.66 -12.66 22.39
CA ASP A 29 13.02 -12.98 22.88
C ASP A 29 14.02 -13.53 21.85
N GLY A 30 13.95 -13.08 20.59
CA GLY A 30 15.03 -13.27 19.60
C GLY A 30 15.08 -14.64 18.92
N GLY A 31 14.03 -15.46 19.01
CA GLY A 31 13.94 -16.77 18.35
C GLY A 31 13.35 -16.71 16.94
N ALA A 32 14.13 -16.27 15.95
CA ALA A 32 13.81 -16.08 14.51
C ALA A 32 12.69 -16.97 13.87
N THR A 33 11.41 -16.75 14.20
CA THR A 33 10.28 -17.44 13.58
C THR A 33 9.41 -16.54 12.72
N THR A 34 9.47 -15.21 12.91
CA THR A 34 8.79 -14.21 12.08
C THR A 34 9.70 -12.99 11.85
N SER A 35 9.36 -12.19 10.84
CA SER A 35 10.09 -10.95 10.51
C SER A 35 9.65 -9.73 11.34
N TRP A 36 8.70 -9.91 12.26
CA TRP A 36 8.08 -8.84 13.03
C TRP A 36 8.63 -8.79 14.46
N LEU A 37 9.26 -7.67 14.79
CA LEU A 37 9.83 -7.42 16.11
C LEU A 37 8.76 -6.91 17.07
N ASP A 38 8.84 -7.37 18.32
CA ASP A 38 7.96 -6.98 19.41
C ASP A 38 8.69 -6.36 20.60
N ASN A 39 7.91 -5.71 21.47
CA ASN A 39 8.40 -5.38 22.80
C ASN A 39 8.43 -6.65 23.65
N ALA A 40 9.48 -7.46 23.52
CA ALA A 40 9.57 -8.77 24.16
C ALA A 40 9.30 -8.76 25.68
N ALA A 41 9.52 -7.64 26.38
CA ALA A 41 9.23 -7.50 27.81
C ALA A 41 7.74 -7.22 28.14
N ASN A 42 6.91 -6.89 27.15
CA ASN A 42 5.57 -6.34 27.36
C ASN A 42 4.50 -6.84 26.39
N SER A 43 4.79 -7.79 25.50
CA SER A 43 3.85 -8.24 24.47
C SER A 43 4.10 -9.67 24.01
N THR A 44 3.37 -10.63 24.59
CA THR A 44 3.31 -12.02 24.13
C THR A 44 2.22 -12.14 23.07
N THR A 45 2.63 -12.02 21.81
CA THR A 45 1.69 -12.00 20.68
C THR A 45 1.12 -13.39 20.39
N SER A 46 -0.05 -13.44 19.77
CA SER A 46 -0.69 -14.69 19.34
C SER A 46 -1.30 -14.57 17.96
N GLY A 47 -1.29 -15.66 17.18
CA GLY A 47 -1.94 -15.76 15.87
C GLY A 47 -3.33 -16.38 15.96
N GLY A 48 -3.94 -16.67 14.80
CA GLY A 48 -5.22 -17.39 14.72
C GLY A 48 -6.46 -16.48 14.70
N ILE A 49 -6.28 -15.16 14.64
CA ILE A 49 -7.39 -14.22 14.53
C ILE A 49 -7.91 -14.25 13.08
N SER A 50 -9.24 -14.23 12.90
CA SER A 50 -9.83 -14.15 11.57
C SER A 50 -9.33 -12.90 10.84
N ASP A 51 -8.89 -13.08 9.60
CA ASP A 51 -8.32 -12.00 8.80
C ASP A 51 -9.36 -11.40 7.83
N PRO A 52 -9.10 -10.20 7.27
CA PRO A 52 -10.01 -9.52 6.36
C PRO A 52 -10.27 -10.27 5.05
N MET A 53 -9.44 -11.26 4.71
CA MET A 53 -9.51 -12.04 3.48
C MET A 53 -10.20 -13.40 3.68
N GLY A 54 -10.73 -13.67 4.88
CA GLY A 54 -11.47 -14.88 5.22
C GLY A 54 -10.61 -16.02 5.77
N GLY A 55 -9.32 -15.80 6.02
CA GLY A 55 -8.43 -16.75 6.70
C GLY A 55 -8.35 -16.50 8.22
N THR A 56 -7.31 -17.05 8.85
CA THR A 56 -7.05 -16.95 10.30
C THR A 56 -5.63 -16.50 10.62
N ALA A 57 -5.02 -15.69 9.76
CA ALA A 57 -3.64 -15.26 9.92
C ALA A 57 -3.47 -13.95 10.71
N GLY A 58 -4.57 -13.34 11.18
CA GLY A 58 -4.50 -12.16 12.03
C GLY A 58 -3.76 -12.42 13.34
N ALA A 59 -3.05 -11.42 13.83
CA ALA A 59 -2.28 -11.48 15.07
C ALA A 59 -2.84 -10.51 16.12
N ASN A 60 -2.93 -10.97 17.37
CA ASN A 60 -3.23 -10.14 18.53
C ASN A 60 -1.93 -9.68 19.20
N TRP A 61 -1.88 -8.39 19.53
CA TRP A 61 -0.75 -7.72 20.18
C TRP A 61 -1.19 -7.11 21.52
N PRO A 62 -0.99 -7.83 22.64
CA PRO A 62 -1.38 -7.38 23.97
C PRO A 62 -0.28 -6.59 24.68
N ALA A 63 -0.69 -5.77 25.65
CA ALA A 63 0.17 -5.33 26.74
C ALA A 63 0.12 -6.36 27.87
N ASP A 64 1.22 -7.07 28.11
CA ASP A 64 1.32 -8.03 29.23
C ASP A 64 1.49 -7.33 30.57
N ALA A 65 2.10 -6.14 30.56
CA ALA A 65 2.21 -5.24 31.70
C ALA A 65 1.98 -3.78 31.25
N ALA A 66 1.97 -2.86 32.23
CA ALA A 66 1.80 -1.45 31.93
C ALA A 66 3.00 -0.92 31.12
N GLY A 67 2.78 -0.55 29.86
CA GLY A 67 3.86 -0.15 28.97
C GLY A 67 3.45 -0.03 27.51
N ASN A 68 4.42 0.30 26.66
CA ASN A 68 4.19 0.46 25.22
C ASN A 68 4.06 -0.91 24.54
N ILE A 69 3.27 -0.95 23.47
CA ILE A 69 3.18 -2.09 22.56
C ILE A 69 3.66 -1.61 21.19
N TRP A 70 4.53 -2.38 20.54
CA TRP A 70 4.98 -2.05 19.20
C TRP A 70 5.25 -3.29 18.37
N CYS A 71 4.86 -3.20 17.10
CA CYS A 71 5.12 -4.17 16.04
C CYS A 71 5.95 -3.45 14.98
N LEU A 72 7.10 -4.00 14.62
CA LEU A 72 8.08 -3.33 13.76
C LEU A 72 8.68 -4.31 12.74
N GLN A 73 8.91 -3.84 11.52
CA GLN A 73 9.86 -4.47 10.60
C GLN A 73 10.75 -3.41 9.94
N THR A 74 12.04 -3.70 9.87
CA THR A 74 13.04 -2.85 9.20
C THR A 74 13.35 -3.42 7.83
N VAL A 75 13.26 -2.58 6.81
CA VAL A 75 13.61 -2.88 5.42
C VAL A 75 14.89 -2.11 5.07
N ASP A 76 15.89 -2.81 4.54
CA ASP A 76 17.05 -2.17 3.90
C ASP A 76 16.75 -1.99 2.41
N THR A 77 16.81 -0.76 1.94
CA THR A 77 16.56 -0.37 0.54
C THR A 77 17.81 -0.49 -0.33
N GLY A 78 18.97 -0.84 0.24
CA GLY A 78 20.25 -1.01 -0.46
C GLY A 78 20.89 0.29 -0.95
N ALA A 79 20.24 1.43 -0.73
CA ALA A 79 20.71 2.77 -1.09
C ALA A 79 20.03 3.81 -0.17
N ALA A 80 20.62 5.01 -0.09
CA ALA A 80 20.08 6.09 0.73
C ALA A 80 18.63 6.44 0.35
N VAL A 81 17.78 6.63 1.36
CA VAL A 81 16.35 6.95 1.18
C VAL A 81 16.11 8.43 0.89
N THR A 82 17.15 9.25 0.75
CA THR A 82 17.02 10.70 0.50
C THR A 82 16.14 10.98 -0.73
N GLY A 83 15.10 11.78 -0.54
CA GLY A 83 14.13 12.14 -1.58
C GLY A 83 13.21 11.00 -2.00
N LYS A 84 13.24 9.83 -1.34
CA LYS A 84 12.36 8.70 -1.65
C LYS A 84 11.06 8.77 -0.84
N THR A 85 9.97 8.40 -1.50
CA THR A 85 8.64 8.32 -0.90
C THR A 85 8.27 6.86 -0.70
N PHE A 86 7.73 6.56 0.48
CA PHE A 86 7.18 5.25 0.81
C PHE A 86 5.79 5.39 1.40
N THR A 87 4.94 4.41 1.13
CA THR A 87 3.64 4.24 1.80
C THR A 87 3.63 2.94 2.58
N PHE A 88 3.36 3.04 3.88
CA PHE A 88 3.05 1.90 4.73
C PHE A 88 1.54 1.78 4.88
N SER A 89 1.02 0.56 4.77
CA SER A 89 -0.39 0.25 5.03
C SER A 89 -0.54 -1.04 5.82
N VAL A 90 -1.59 -1.13 6.63
CA VAL A 90 -1.84 -2.29 7.50
C VAL A 90 -3.31 -2.32 7.92
N TRP A 91 -3.87 -3.50 8.10
CA TRP A 91 -5.20 -3.68 8.69
C TRP A 91 -5.09 -3.71 10.20
N LEU A 92 -5.94 -2.93 10.86
CA LEU A 92 -6.06 -2.90 12.31
C LEU A 92 -7.53 -3.04 12.72
N LYS A 93 -7.75 -3.69 13.86
CA LYS A 93 -9.00 -3.64 14.61
C LYS A 93 -8.75 -3.72 16.11
N ALA A 94 -9.74 -3.34 16.89
CA ALA A 94 -9.69 -3.41 18.34
C ALA A 94 -9.55 -4.85 18.81
N GLY A 95 -8.66 -5.08 19.78
CA GLY A 95 -8.65 -6.32 20.55
C GLY A 95 -9.77 -6.36 21.59
N THR A 96 -9.86 -7.45 22.35
CA THR A 96 -10.94 -7.69 23.34
C THR A 96 -11.07 -6.54 24.34
N THR A 97 -9.94 -6.07 24.86
CA THR A 97 -9.86 -4.79 25.58
C THR A 97 -9.06 -3.84 24.69
N PRO A 98 -9.67 -2.83 24.06
CA PRO A 98 -9.01 -2.04 23.04
C PRO A 98 -7.82 -1.23 23.59
N ALA A 99 -6.68 -1.33 22.91
CA ALA A 99 -5.60 -0.37 23.06
C ALA A 99 -6.03 1.02 22.58
N THR A 100 -5.48 2.04 23.21
CA THR A 100 -5.75 3.46 22.91
C THR A 100 -4.55 4.11 22.25
N ASN A 101 -4.78 5.17 21.48
CA ASN A 101 -3.72 5.96 20.84
C ASN A 101 -2.79 5.11 19.94
N VAL A 102 -3.38 4.18 19.18
CA VAL A 102 -2.65 3.35 18.22
C VAL A 102 -2.28 4.19 16.99
N LYS A 103 -1.02 4.09 16.57
CA LYS A 103 -0.41 4.84 15.47
C LYS A 103 0.26 3.90 14.50
N ILE A 104 0.30 4.31 13.23
CA ILE A 104 1.22 3.75 12.25
C ILE A 104 2.25 4.81 11.88
N TYR A 105 3.49 4.38 11.65
CA TYR A 105 4.59 5.29 11.42
C TYR A 105 5.63 4.69 10.47
N LEU A 106 6.31 5.63 9.82
CA LEU A 106 7.49 5.41 9.01
C LEU A 106 8.63 6.24 9.58
N ASP A 107 9.78 5.61 9.76
CA ASP A 107 11.02 6.30 10.02
C ASP A 107 12.19 5.57 9.37
N ASP A 108 13.41 6.09 9.53
CA ASP A 108 14.61 5.59 8.87
C ASP A 108 15.58 4.82 9.78
N GLY A 109 15.23 4.56 11.05
CA GLY A 109 16.18 3.97 12.00
C GLY A 109 16.92 4.97 12.89
N ALA A 110 16.81 6.28 12.67
CA ALA A 110 17.44 7.28 13.53
C ALA A 110 16.75 7.35 14.91
N ALA A 111 17.51 7.72 15.93
CA ALA A 111 16.95 8.08 17.22
C ALA A 111 15.92 9.22 17.03
N PRO A 112 14.89 9.36 17.89
CA PRO A 112 13.70 10.21 17.66
C PRO A 112 13.97 11.73 17.60
N THR A 113 15.23 12.16 17.51
CA THR A 113 15.68 13.54 17.48
C THR A 113 16.16 14.02 16.11
N GLU A 114 16.23 13.17 15.08
CA GLU A 114 16.67 13.60 13.75
C GLU A 114 15.54 13.58 12.70
N SER A 115 15.67 14.50 11.75
CA SER A 115 14.76 14.74 10.63
C SER A 115 14.64 13.50 9.73
N GLY A 116 13.70 12.60 10.04
CA GLY A 116 13.54 11.36 9.26
C GLY A 116 12.33 10.52 9.65
N SER A 117 11.33 11.09 10.31
CA SER A 117 10.16 10.35 10.77
C SER A 117 8.87 11.05 10.36
N ALA A 118 7.89 10.30 9.88
CA ALA A 118 6.50 10.71 9.92
C ALA A 118 5.66 9.65 10.62
N SER A 119 4.80 10.14 11.51
CA SER A 119 3.71 9.36 12.08
C SER A 119 2.42 9.90 11.51
N ALA A 120 1.57 9.03 10.99
CA ALA A 120 0.15 9.34 10.96
C ALA A 120 -0.40 9.03 12.35
N THR A 121 -0.91 10.04 13.04
CA THR A 121 -1.71 9.82 14.25
C THR A 121 -2.99 9.16 13.80
N VAL A 122 -3.10 7.84 14.00
CA VAL A 122 -4.16 7.07 13.35
C VAL A 122 -5.44 7.07 14.18
N LEU A 123 -5.46 6.74 15.48
CA LEU A 123 -6.76 6.64 16.18
C LEU A 123 -6.69 6.88 17.69
N THR A 124 -7.70 7.57 18.23
CA THR A 124 -8.01 7.55 19.68
C THR A 124 -8.50 6.17 20.11
N THR A 125 -9.28 5.49 19.24
CA THR A 125 -9.78 4.12 19.45
C THR A 125 -9.89 3.38 18.11
N LEU A 126 -9.50 2.11 18.07
CA LEU A 126 -9.66 1.24 16.92
C LEU A 126 -11.12 0.80 16.71
N PRO A 127 -11.57 0.59 15.45
CA PRO A 127 -12.88 0.00 15.17
C PRO A 127 -12.91 -1.48 15.53
N THR A 128 -14.10 -2.05 15.72
CA THR A 128 -14.28 -3.49 15.98
C THR A 128 -14.07 -4.37 14.74
N GLY A 129 -14.28 -3.80 13.54
CA GLY A 129 -14.02 -4.45 12.26
C GLY A 129 -12.66 -4.08 11.68
N TRP A 130 -12.10 -4.95 10.85
CA TRP A 130 -10.86 -4.68 10.15
C TRP A 130 -10.97 -3.46 9.25
N THR A 131 -10.09 -2.49 9.48
CA THR A 131 -9.96 -1.30 8.63
C THR A 131 -8.50 -1.18 8.20
N ARG A 132 -8.27 -0.95 6.91
CA ARG A 132 -6.92 -0.71 6.37
C ARG A 132 -6.56 0.76 6.55
N TYR A 133 -5.43 1.02 7.21
CA TYR A 133 -4.86 2.35 7.38
C TYR A 133 -3.60 2.48 6.53
N SER A 134 -3.24 3.71 6.18
CA SER A 134 -1.97 3.98 5.49
C SER A 134 -1.35 5.31 5.90
N VAL A 135 -0.03 5.39 5.81
CA VAL A 135 0.78 6.59 5.98
C VAL A 135 1.80 6.67 4.85
N THR A 136 1.88 7.83 4.21
CA THR A 136 2.87 8.12 3.18
C THR A 136 3.89 9.10 3.73
N TYR A 137 5.18 8.84 3.50
CA TYR A 137 6.26 9.74 3.90
C TYR A 137 7.35 9.84 2.84
N THR A 138 7.88 11.05 2.68
CA THR A 138 9.05 11.34 1.85
C THR A 138 10.23 11.68 2.74
N PHE A 139 11.30 10.90 2.67
CA PHE A 139 12.52 11.10 3.44
C PHE A 139 13.37 12.22 2.82
N ALA A 140 13.05 13.48 3.10
CA ALA A 140 13.64 14.63 2.39
C ALA A 140 15.18 14.70 2.48
N THR A 141 15.77 14.42 3.65
CA THR A 141 17.21 14.62 3.91
C THR A 141 17.92 13.39 4.48
N SER A 142 17.22 12.27 4.74
CA SER A 142 17.84 11.11 5.38
C SER A 142 18.82 10.39 4.45
N THR A 143 20.06 10.22 4.90
CA THR A 143 21.12 9.48 4.18
C THR A 143 21.17 8.00 4.52
N ARG A 144 20.24 7.50 5.35
CA ARG A 144 20.19 6.08 5.76
C ARG A 144 19.64 5.21 4.64
N THR A 145 19.94 3.92 4.69
CA THR A 145 19.41 2.93 3.72
C THR A 145 18.22 2.16 4.27
N THR A 146 17.72 2.53 5.44
CA THR A 146 16.68 1.78 6.14
C THR A 146 15.36 2.52 6.14
N VAL A 147 14.27 1.78 5.99
CA VAL A 147 12.90 2.23 6.25
C VAL A 147 12.30 1.28 7.27
N ARG A 148 11.79 1.83 8.36
CA ARG A 148 11.10 1.07 9.40
C ARG A 148 9.60 1.32 9.30
N ALA A 149 8.84 0.25 9.20
CA ALA A 149 7.39 0.27 9.18
C ALA A 149 6.85 -0.29 10.50
N HIS A 150 5.92 0.43 11.11
CA HIS A 150 5.55 0.12 12.47
C HIS A 150 4.09 0.38 12.81
N VAL A 151 3.59 -0.41 13.76
CA VAL A 151 2.39 -0.14 14.55
C VAL A 151 2.82 0.09 16.00
N PHE A 152 2.37 1.18 16.62
CA PHE A 152 2.72 1.52 18.00
C PHE A 152 1.50 1.99 18.77
N ALA A 153 1.36 1.45 19.97
CA ALA A 153 0.50 2.00 21.01
C ALA A 153 1.41 2.52 22.13
N GLY A 154 1.11 3.73 22.62
CA GLY A 154 1.77 4.30 23.80
C GLY A 154 1.48 3.46 25.05
N ALA A 155 1.80 3.98 26.24
CA ALA A 155 1.59 3.23 27.47
C ALA A 155 0.14 2.72 27.59
N GLN A 156 -0.01 1.40 27.60
CA GLN A 156 -1.27 0.70 27.80
C GLN A 156 -1.29 0.05 29.17
N SER A 157 -2.49 -0.20 29.70
CA SER A 157 -2.70 -1.07 30.85
C SER A 157 -2.61 -2.54 30.43
N ALA A 158 -2.23 -3.40 31.37
CA ALA A 158 -2.18 -4.85 31.15
C ALA A 158 -3.54 -5.36 30.61
N GLY A 159 -3.50 -6.20 29.58
CA GLY A 159 -4.65 -6.78 28.90
C GLY A 159 -5.22 -5.93 27.75
N GLN A 160 -4.83 -4.66 27.61
CA GLN A 160 -5.19 -3.88 26.42
C GLN A 160 -4.44 -4.37 25.19
N SER A 161 -5.11 -4.44 24.04
CA SER A 161 -4.56 -5.01 22.82
C SER A 161 -5.17 -4.41 21.54
N PHE A 162 -4.48 -4.63 20.44
CA PHE A 162 -5.01 -4.47 19.09
C PHE A 162 -4.74 -5.73 18.27
N ASP A 163 -5.54 -5.93 17.23
CA ASP A 163 -5.28 -6.96 16.24
C ASP A 163 -4.73 -6.31 14.96
N VAL A 164 -3.80 -7.00 14.32
CA VAL A 164 -3.06 -6.52 13.16
C VAL A 164 -2.94 -7.60 12.08
N TRP A 165 -2.99 -7.18 10.82
CA TRP A 165 -2.82 -8.08 9.67
C TRP A 165 -2.42 -7.31 8.40
N GLY A 166 -1.77 -8.00 7.46
CA GLY A 166 -1.63 -7.55 6.08
C GLY A 166 -0.76 -6.31 5.91
N ALA A 167 0.39 -6.26 6.55
CA ALA A 167 1.27 -5.09 6.44
C ALA A 167 1.92 -4.99 5.05
N GLN A 168 1.96 -3.79 4.48
CA GLN A 168 2.53 -3.55 3.16
C GLN A 168 3.32 -2.24 3.12
N LEU A 169 4.58 -2.30 2.71
CA LEU A 169 5.44 -1.15 2.45
C LEU A 169 5.77 -1.07 0.97
N GLU A 170 5.44 0.05 0.34
CA GLU A 170 5.61 0.26 -1.10
C GLU A 170 6.42 1.54 -1.34
N ALA A 171 7.31 1.52 -2.32
CA ALA A 171 8.00 2.72 -2.81
C ALA A 171 7.11 3.52 -3.79
N LEU A 172 5.86 3.78 -3.37
CA LEU A 172 4.84 4.53 -4.07
C LEU A 172 4.29 5.63 -3.16
N PRO A 173 3.66 6.70 -3.70
CA PRO A 173 3.05 7.73 -2.88
C PRO A 173 1.63 7.38 -2.39
N PHE A 174 1.17 6.15 -2.61
CA PHE A 174 -0.12 5.62 -2.18
C PHE A 174 -0.03 4.12 -1.91
N ALA A 175 -1.00 3.60 -1.14
CA ALA A 175 -1.13 2.17 -0.88
C ALA A 175 -1.94 1.52 -2.02
N SER A 176 -1.43 0.43 -2.56
CA SER A 176 -2.13 -0.36 -3.58
C SER A 176 -2.85 -1.56 -2.96
N SER A 177 -3.54 -2.40 -3.74
CA SER A 177 -4.10 -3.67 -3.24
C SER A 177 -3.06 -4.52 -2.52
N TYR A 178 -3.50 -5.33 -1.56
CA TYR A 178 -2.60 -6.17 -0.76
C TYR A 178 -1.80 -7.15 -1.63
N ILE A 179 -0.50 -7.21 -1.39
CA ILE A 179 0.44 -8.15 -1.98
C ILE A 179 1.00 -8.99 -0.83
N PRO A 180 0.53 -10.25 -0.66
CA PRO A 180 1.01 -11.11 0.40
C PRO A 180 2.46 -11.50 0.17
N THR A 181 3.24 -11.51 1.24
CA THR A 181 4.64 -11.90 1.28
C THR A 181 4.86 -12.97 2.34
N THR A 182 5.89 -13.79 2.15
CA THR A 182 6.36 -14.78 3.11
C THR A 182 7.82 -14.50 3.45
N ALA A 183 8.77 -15.26 2.92
CA ALA A 183 10.20 -15.08 3.22
C ALA A 183 10.89 -13.98 2.38
N THR A 184 10.25 -13.52 1.31
CA THR A 184 10.82 -12.51 0.40
C THR A 184 9.79 -11.47 -0.01
N ALA A 185 10.26 -10.28 -0.36
CA ALA A 185 9.46 -9.27 -1.01
C ALA A 185 8.86 -9.82 -2.32
N VAL A 186 7.63 -9.40 -2.63
CA VAL A 186 6.89 -9.85 -3.81
C VAL A 186 6.44 -8.64 -4.62
N THR A 187 6.67 -8.70 -5.93
CA THR A 187 6.16 -7.74 -6.90
C THR A 187 4.94 -8.32 -7.59
N ARG A 188 3.81 -7.60 -7.57
CA ARG A 188 2.69 -7.92 -8.47
C ARG A 188 2.86 -7.22 -9.81
N ALA A 189 2.36 -7.85 -10.87
CA ALA A 189 2.30 -7.23 -12.18
C ALA A 189 1.27 -6.07 -12.22
N ALA A 190 1.44 -5.18 -13.20
CA ALA A 190 0.42 -4.17 -13.50
C ALA A 190 -0.83 -4.83 -14.08
N ASP A 191 -1.99 -4.27 -13.77
CA ASP A 191 -3.24 -4.68 -14.39
C ASP A 191 -3.28 -4.27 -15.87
N VAL A 192 -3.76 -5.19 -16.70
CA VAL A 192 -3.98 -4.95 -18.12
C VAL A 192 -5.46 -5.15 -18.40
N LEU A 193 -6.14 -4.07 -18.80
CA LEU A 193 -7.51 -4.14 -19.25
C LEU A 193 -7.54 -4.31 -20.77
N GLU A 194 -8.00 -5.47 -21.22
CA GLU A 194 -8.24 -5.77 -22.63
C GLU A 194 -9.71 -6.11 -22.86
N LEU A 195 -10.31 -5.50 -23.89
CA LEU A 195 -11.65 -5.82 -24.35
C LEU A 195 -11.56 -6.59 -25.67
N PRO A 196 -11.88 -7.90 -25.70
CA PRO A 196 -11.86 -8.68 -26.92
C PRO A 196 -12.81 -8.11 -27.96
N VAL A 197 -12.37 -8.05 -29.22
CA VAL A 197 -13.19 -7.55 -30.34
C VAL A 197 -14.45 -8.39 -30.56
N ALA A 198 -14.30 -9.71 -30.54
CA ALA A 198 -15.40 -10.62 -30.77
C ALA A 198 -16.46 -10.47 -29.67
N GLY A 199 -17.70 -10.13 -30.06
CA GLY A 199 -18.84 -10.04 -29.15
C GLY A 199 -18.94 -8.75 -28.34
N ASN A 200 -17.87 -7.98 -28.16
CA ASN A 200 -17.90 -6.71 -27.40
C ASN A 200 -17.88 -5.47 -28.30
N LEU A 201 -17.49 -5.61 -29.56
CA LEU A 201 -17.39 -4.48 -30.50
C LEU A 201 -18.29 -4.73 -31.72
N PRO A 202 -19.09 -3.73 -32.17
CA PRO A 202 -20.12 -3.89 -33.21
C PRO A 202 -19.54 -4.09 -34.63
N TRP A 203 -18.25 -4.40 -34.75
CA TRP A 203 -17.56 -4.57 -36.03
C TRP A 203 -18.09 -5.72 -36.90
N ALA A 204 -18.81 -6.67 -36.32
CA ALA A 204 -19.42 -7.77 -37.05
C ALA A 204 -20.53 -7.34 -38.05
N ASN A 205 -21.06 -6.11 -37.94
CA ASN A 205 -22.20 -5.66 -38.76
C ASN A 205 -21.92 -4.39 -39.59
N GLY A 206 -20.66 -4.11 -39.92
CA GLY A 206 -20.27 -3.01 -40.81
C GLY A 206 -20.30 -1.60 -40.20
N SER A 207 -20.75 -1.44 -38.95
CA SER A 207 -20.58 -0.18 -38.22
C SER A 207 -19.12 -0.03 -37.79
N ARG A 208 -18.48 1.05 -38.25
CA ARG A 208 -17.11 1.43 -37.88
C ARG A 208 -17.05 2.55 -36.83
N SER A 209 -18.21 3.02 -36.38
CA SER A 209 -18.32 4.12 -35.43
C SER A 209 -18.61 3.58 -34.04
N MET A 210 -17.78 3.94 -33.08
CA MET A 210 -17.98 3.67 -31.66
C MET A 210 -17.76 4.96 -30.87
N SER A 211 -18.57 5.16 -29.83
CA SER A 211 -18.35 6.18 -28.82
C SER A 211 -17.95 5.49 -27.53
N ILE A 212 -16.84 5.93 -26.93
CA ILE A 212 -16.39 5.49 -25.60
C ILE A 212 -16.64 6.67 -24.66
N MET A 213 -17.30 6.40 -23.53
CA MET A 213 -17.38 7.33 -22.41
C MET A 213 -16.63 6.70 -21.24
N MET A 214 -15.71 7.45 -20.66
CA MET A 214 -14.94 7.03 -19.48
C MET A 214 -14.86 8.19 -18.51
N ASP A 215 -15.00 7.87 -17.22
CA ASP A 215 -14.54 8.71 -16.14
C ASP A 215 -13.41 7.94 -15.44
N ALA A 216 -12.31 8.62 -15.19
CA ALA A 216 -11.12 8.01 -14.65
C ALA A 216 -10.47 8.97 -13.67
N ASP A 217 -10.15 8.45 -12.49
CA ASP A 217 -9.34 9.14 -11.49
C ASP A 217 -7.98 8.45 -11.43
N ALA A 218 -6.92 9.23 -11.22
CA ALA A 218 -5.56 8.74 -11.19
C ALA A 218 -4.89 9.06 -9.85
N LEU A 219 -4.44 8.02 -9.17
CA LEU A 219 -3.76 8.14 -7.90
C LEU A 219 -2.24 8.12 -8.07
N GLY A 220 -1.55 8.99 -7.31
CA GLY A 220 -0.09 9.03 -7.23
C GLY A 220 0.62 9.56 -8.48
N ASP A 221 -0.03 10.43 -9.24
CA ASP A 221 0.61 11.11 -10.36
C ASP A 221 1.76 12.01 -9.86
N THR A 222 2.98 11.71 -10.30
CA THR A 222 4.18 12.51 -10.00
C THR A 222 4.45 13.59 -11.06
N GLY A 223 3.50 13.86 -11.95
CA GLY A 223 3.55 14.95 -12.93
C GLY A 223 4.36 14.63 -14.19
N SER A 224 4.74 13.36 -14.41
CA SER A 224 5.34 12.95 -15.68
C SER A 224 4.23 12.63 -16.69
N ALA A 225 4.29 13.24 -17.88
CA ALA A 225 3.32 12.99 -18.96
C ALA A 225 3.43 11.55 -19.47
N LEU A 226 2.68 10.63 -18.85
CA LEU A 226 2.60 9.24 -19.26
C LEU A 226 1.39 9.06 -20.19
N TRP A 227 1.67 8.56 -21.39
CA TRP A 227 0.61 8.07 -22.28
C TRP A 227 0.15 6.71 -21.76
N GLN A 228 -1.09 6.63 -21.29
CA GLN A 228 -1.70 5.35 -20.94
C GLN A 228 -2.41 4.79 -22.17
N ARG A 229 -1.91 3.65 -22.68
CA ARG A 229 -2.45 2.95 -23.85
C ARG A 229 -3.65 2.11 -23.43
N LEU A 230 -4.84 2.42 -23.95
CA LEU A 230 -6.12 1.81 -23.53
C LEU A 230 -6.59 0.67 -24.45
N LEU A 231 -6.11 0.59 -25.70
CA LEU A 231 -6.47 -0.47 -26.66
C LEU A 231 -5.24 -0.94 -27.44
N THR A 232 -5.12 -2.25 -27.68
CA THR A 232 -3.95 -2.92 -28.27
C THR A 232 -4.13 -3.35 -29.73
N THR A 233 -5.26 -3.07 -30.35
CA THR A 233 -5.53 -3.43 -31.76
C THR A 233 -5.06 -2.34 -32.73
N ASP A 234 -5.28 -2.54 -34.04
CA ASP A 234 -4.86 -1.70 -35.19
C ASP A 234 -5.07 -0.18 -35.02
N GLN A 235 -5.90 0.24 -34.06
CA GLN A 235 -5.99 1.61 -33.57
C GLN A 235 -5.80 1.63 -32.04
N SER A 236 -4.70 2.21 -31.57
CA SER A 236 -4.45 2.40 -30.14
C SER A 236 -5.06 3.72 -29.68
N LEU A 237 -5.98 3.68 -28.72
CA LEU A 237 -6.43 4.87 -28.00
C LEU A 237 -5.41 5.17 -26.89
N TYR A 238 -4.73 6.31 -27.01
CA TYR A 238 -3.85 6.81 -25.96
C TYR A 238 -4.50 7.98 -25.23
N ILE A 239 -4.41 7.97 -23.91
CA ILE A 239 -4.80 9.11 -23.07
C ILE A 239 -3.53 9.86 -22.69
N ARG A 240 -3.41 11.12 -23.13
CA ARG A 240 -2.43 12.06 -22.58
C ARG A 240 -3.04 12.75 -21.37
N ARG A 241 -2.35 12.74 -20.23
CA ARG A 241 -2.63 13.73 -19.19
C ARG A 241 -1.83 14.99 -19.51
N GLY A 242 -2.52 16.09 -19.75
CA GLY A 242 -1.89 17.39 -19.91
C GLY A 242 -1.59 17.99 -18.54
N ASN A 243 -0.39 18.56 -18.38
CA ASN A 243 -0.14 19.49 -17.28
C ASN A 243 -1.11 20.66 -17.45
N THR A 244 -1.96 20.90 -16.45
CA THR A 244 -2.93 22.01 -16.35
C THR A 244 -3.90 22.12 -17.54
N ASP A 245 -5.15 21.67 -17.35
CA ASP A 245 -6.34 21.98 -18.18
C ASP A 245 -6.29 21.66 -19.69
N ALA A 246 -5.30 20.95 -20.20
CA ALA A 246 -5.33 20.46 -21.58
C ALA A 246 -6.17 19.18 -21.66
N GLY A 247 -7.40 19.34 -22.16
CA GLY A 247 -8.39 18.27 -22.32
C GLY A 247 -7.89 17.00 -23.01
N LEU A 248 -8.69 15.95 -22.87
CA LEU A 248 -8.46 14.61 -23.43
C LEU A 248 -8.09 14.69 -24.92
N THR A 249 -6.82 14.44 -25.25
CA THR A 249 -6.38 14.30 -26.65
C THR A 249 -6.35 12.81 -26.99
N ALA A 250 -7.39 12.33 -27.68
CA ALA A 250 -7.42 10.99 -28.25
C ALA A 250 -6.69 11.00 -29.61
N PHE A 251 -5.62 10.22 -29.75
CA PHE A 251 -5.01 9.95 -31.05
C PHE A 251 -5.57 8.64 -31.61
N VAL A 252 -5.98 8.65 -32.87
CA VAL A 252 -6.39 7.45 -33.61
C VAL A 252 -5.43 7.31 -34.79
N GLY A 253 -4.55 6.31 -34.76
CA GLY A 253 -3.59 6.07 -35.84
C GLY A 253 -3.03 4.65 -35.84
N THR A 254 -2.57 4.21 -37.01
CA THR A 254 -2.07 2.85 -37.30
C THR A 254 -0.55 2.71 -37.14
N ALA A 255 0.16 3.76 -36.70
CA ALA A 255 1.62 3.77 -36.63
C ALA A 255 2.14 3.65 -35.19
N THR A 256 3.21 2.87 -35.01
CA THR A 256 4.03 2.89 -33.79
C THR A 256 4.58 4.29 -33.57
N LEU A 257 4.20 4.93 -32.47
CA LEU A 257 4.66 6.29 -32.15
C LEU A 257 6.12 6.21 -31.69
N TYR A 258 7.08 6.54 -32.56
CA TYR A 258 8.40 6.97 -32.09
C TYR A 258 8.22 8.35 -31.48
N ALA A 259 8.50 8.48 -30.19
CA ALA A 259 8.55 9.78 -29.54
C ALA A 259 9.61 10.64 -30.25
N THR A 260 9.17 11.61 -31.04
CA THR A 260 10.01 12.76 -31.37
C THR A 260 9.59 13.86 -30.42
N THR A 261 10.46 14.13 -29.45
CA THR A 261 10.41 15.34 -28.64
C THR A 261 10.60 16.55 -29.56
N PRO A 262 9.94 17.70 -29.31
CA PRO A 262 10.54 18.99 -29.63
C PRO A 262 11.82 19.19 -28.81
#